data_AF-A0A9Q9EVZ4-F1
#
_entry.id   AF-A0A9Q9EVZ4-F1
#
_cell.length_a   1.000
_cell.length_b   1.000
_cell.length_c   1.000
_cell.angle_alpha   90.00
_cell.angle_beta   90.00
_cell.angle_gamma   90.00
#
_symmetry.space_group_name_H-M   'P 1'
#
loop_
_entity.id
_entity.type
_entity.pdbx_description
1 polymer ?
#
loop_
_entity_poly.entity_id
_entity_poly.type
_entity_poly.pdbx_seq_one_letter_code
_entity_poly.pdbx_strand_id
1 'polypeptide(L)'
;MTVKEIIAEINNIEIDITHFISIYKAENRASNYNDWNHKDVIAHLLEWIAFSKNKLNAIAHNQDFQEVSNIDIFNKENYVKNKNRHIAELQHDIIVELNEYKKAVLLYSDADLKRKDLPIGFSFELWRYMVMDTVTHPIMHLLYYLLKTEKYELFFRLCEKHNELFYRYSERNQKRFNMG
;
A
#
# COMPACT_ATOMS: atom_id res chain seq x y z
N MET A 1 -14.26 1.34 -9.42
CA MET A 1 -12.97 1.20 -10.07
C MET A 1 -13.04 0.05 -11.04
N THR A 2 -12.48 0.22 -12.23
CA THR A 2 -12.19 -0.85 -13.20
C THR A 2 -10.77 -1.36 -12.98
N VAL A 3 -10.44 -2.50 -13.59
CA VAL A 3 -9.08 -3.07 -13.61
C VAL A 3 -8.07 -2.04 -14.13
N LYS A 4 -8.42 -1.34 -15.21
CA LYS A 4 -7.56 -0.30 -15.80
C LYS A 4 -7.29 0.85 -14.82
N GLU A 5 -8.31 1.29 -14.09
CA GLU A 5 -8.15 2.34 -13.08
C GLU A 5 -7.27 1.87 -11.91
N ILE A 6 -7.43 0.62 -11.43
CA ILE A 6 -6.56 0.07 -10.38
C ILE A 6 -5.10 0.02 -10.83
N ILE A 7 -4.83 -0.46 -12.04
CA ILE A 7 -3.47 -0.51 -12.59
C ILE A 7 -2.88 0.91 -12.71
N ALA A 8 -3.69 1.90 -13.12
CA ALA A 8 -3.25 3.28 -13.19
C ALA A 8 -2.84 3.82 -11.80
N GLU A 9 -3.61 3.53 -10.75
CA GLU A 9 -3.24 3.94 -9.39
C GLU A 9 -2.01 3.21 -8.85
N ILE A 10 -1.81 1.94 -9.22
CA ILE A 10 -0.58 1.20 -8.89
C ILE A 10 0.63 1.80 -9.62
N ASN A 11 0.49 2.29 -10.85
CA ASN A 11 1.59 3.00 -11.51
C ASN A 11 1.86 4.36 -10.83
N ASN A 12 0.81 5.05 -10.37
CA ASN A 12 0.97 6.33 -9.65
C ASN A 12 1.73 6.15 -8.32
N ILE A 13 1.42 5.11 -7.55
CA ILE A 13 2.09 4.86 -6.28
C ILE A 13 3.54 4.37 -6.47
N GLU A 14 3.83 3.64 -7.56
CA GLU A 14 5.20 3.25 -7.93
C GLU A 14 6.09 4.50 -8.14
N ILE A 15 5.56 5.52 -8.82
CA ILE A 15 6.23 6.81 -9.01
C ILE A 15 6.44 7.52 -7.67
N ASP A 16 5.41 7.56 -6.82
CA ASP A 16 5.49 8.24 -5.52
C ASP A 16 6.47 7.56 -4.55
N ILE A 17 6.50 6.22 -4.51
CA ILE A 17 7.47 5.44 -3.75
C ILE A 17 8.89 5.72 -4.25
N THR A 18 9.10 5.69 -5.56
CA THR A 18 10.42 5.96 -6.16
C THR A 18 10.89 7.38 -5.83
N HIS A 19 10.00 8.37 -5.94
CA HIS A 19 10.30 9.74 -5.57
C HIS A 19 10.59 9.85 -4.06
N PHE A 20 9.80 9.21 -3.20
CA PHE A 20 10.02 9.18 -1.76
C PHE A 20 11.40 8.63 -1.41
N ILE A 21 11.81 7.51 -2.00
CA ILE A 21 13.15 6.94 -1.79
C ILE A 21 14.24 7.94 -2.21
N SER A 22 14.06 8.61 -3.35
CA SER A 22 15.03 9.61 -3.83
C SER A 22 15.18 10.81 -2.87
N ILE A 23 14.08 11.22 -2.23
CA ILE A 23 14.01 12.33 -1.27
C ILE A 23 14.80 12.01 0.01
N TYR A 24 14.90 10.73 0.39
CA TYR A 24 15.58 10.27 1.61
C TYR A 24 16.86 9.47 1.33
N LYS A 25 17.38 9.49 0.10
CA LYS A 25 18.58 8.72 -0.31
C LYS A 25 19.81 8.92 0.58
N ALA A 26 19.93 10.09 1.22
CA ALA A 26 21.05 10.47 2.08
C ALA A 26 20.71 10.36 3.58
N GLU A 27 19.50 9.90 3.93
CA GLU A 27 19.09 9.74 5.32
C GLU A 27 19.89 8.60 5.98
N ASN A 28 20.49 8.90 7.13
CA ASN A 28 21.24 7.95 7.95
C ASN A 28 20.64 7.79 9.36
N ARG A 29 19.35 8.14 9.52
CA ARG A 29 18.64 8.10 10.79
C ARG A 29 18.53 6.66 11.31
N ALA A 30 19.02 6.44 12.53
CA ALA A 30 18.79 5.21 13.27
C ALA A 30 17.29 5.03 13.54
N SER A 31 16.81 3.80 13.44
CA SER A 31 15.41 3.45 13.63
C SER A 31 15.23 2.29 14.60
N ASN A 32 14.01 2.12 15.08
CA ASN A 32 13.58 0.94 15.83
C ASN A 32 12.12 0.62 15.46
N TYR A 33 11.59 -0.50 15.95
CA TYR A 33 10.23 -0.94 15.62
C TYR A 33 9.14 0.11 15.93
N ASN A 34 9.34 0.96 16.95
CA ASN A 34 8.39 2.00 17.32
C ASN A 34 8.68 3.35 16.64
N ASP A 35 9.81 3.48 15.95
CA ASP A 35 10.25 4.71 15.28
C ASP A 35 10.97 4.38 13.96
N TRP A 36 10.18 4.10 12.92
CA TRP A 36 10.66 3.72 11.59
C TRP A 36 11.36 4.86 10.86
N ASN A 37 12.44 4.55 10.13
CA ASN A 37 13.01 5.45 9.13
C ASN A 37 12.39 5.20 7.74
N HIS A 38 12.82 5.92 6.70
CA HIS A 38 12.25 5.76 5.36
C HIS A 38 12.38 4.32 4.83
N LYS A 39 13.47 3.63 5.18
CA LYS A 39 13.75 2.27 4.74
C LYS A 39 12.80 1.26 5.37
N ASP A 40 12.53 1.40 6.67
CA ASP A 40 11.57 0.56 7.36
C ASP A 40 10.15 0.76 6.82
N VAL A 41 9.80 2.00 6.44
CA VAL A 41 8.54 2.28 5.75
C VAL A 41 8.44 1.50 4.43
N ILE A 42 9.47 1.56 3.57
CA ILE A 42 9.45 0.81 2.30
C ILE A 42 9.37 -0.70 2.55
N ALA A 43 10.10 -1.22 3.53
CA ALA A 43 10.04 -2.63 3.90
C ALA A 43 8.66 -3.06 4.40
N HIS A 44 8.00 -2.23 5.21
CA HIS A 44 6.63 -2.48 5.67
C HIS A 44 5.66 -2.55 4.50
N LEU A 45 5.73 -1.58 3.58
CA LEU A 45 4.87 -1.57 2.38
C LEU A 45 5.10 -2.78 1.49
N LEU A 46 6.36 -3.16 1.27
CA LEU A 46 6.74 -4.35 0.49
C LEU A 46 6.02 -5.61 0.99
N GLU A 47 6.08 -5.88 2.29
CA GLU A 47 5.51 -7.11 2.87
C GLU A 47 3.98 -7.14 2.80
N TRP A 48 3.31 -6.00 3.01
CA TRP A 48 1.86 -5.90 2.85
C TRP A 48 1.40 -6.05 1.40
N ILE A 49 2.13 -5.45 0.45
CA ILE A 49 1.86 -5.62 -0.99
C ILE A 49 2.04 -7.09 -1.38
N ALA A 50 3.14 -7.73 -0.96
CA ALA A 50 3.42 -9.13 -1.26
C ALA A 50 2.37 -10.08 -0.64
N PHE A 51 1.98 -9.87 0.62
CA PHE A 51 0.92 -10.62 1.28
C PHE A 51 -0.39 -10.49 0.51
N SER A 52 -0.79 -9.26 0.20
CA SER A 52 -2.06 -8.96 -0.46
C SER A 52 -2.11 -9.54 -1.88
N LYS A 53 -1.00 -9.44 -2.63
CA LYS A 53 -0.82 -10.11 -3.94
C LYS A 53 -1.00 -11.61 -3.84
N ASN A 54 -0.33 -12.26 -2.89
CA ASN A 54 -0.39 -13.72 -2.74
C ASN A 54 -1.80 -14.18 -2.41
N LYS A 55 -2.51 -13.43 -1.55
CA LYS A 55 -3.91 -13.68 -1.22
C LYS A 55 -4.82 -13.54 -2.45
N LEU A 56 -4.65 -12.49 -3.27
CA LEU A 56 -5.40 -12.36 -4.52
C LEU A 56 -5.15 -13.54 -5.46
N ASN A 57 -3.88 -13.91 -5.67
CA ASN A 57 -3.56 -15.07 -6.50
C ASN A 57 -4.21 -16.35 -5.98
N ALA A 58 -4.18 -16.61 -4.67
CA ALA A 58 -4.81 -17.78 -4.08
C ALA A 58 -6.33 -17.79 -4.31
N ILE A 59 -7.00 -16.65 -4.10
CA ILE A 59 -8.44 -16.49 -4.35
C ILE A 59 -8.77 -16.77 -5.83
N ALA A 60 -8.02 -16.20 -6.77
CA ALA A 60 -8.26 -16.37 -8.20
C ALA A 60 -8.10 -17.83 -8.67
N HIS A 61 -7.24 -18.60 -8.00
CA HIS A 61 -6.98 -20.01 -8.33
C HIS A 61 -7.69 -21.00 -7.41
N ASN A 62 -8.58 -20.51 -6.52
CA ASN A 62 -9.28 -21.32 -5.52
C ASN A 62 -8.32 -22.18 -4.67
N GLN A 63 -7.23 -21.56 -4.24
CA GLN A 63 -6.21 -22.16 -3.38
C GLN A 63 -6.34 -21.66 -1.94
N ASP A 64 -5.90 -22.49 -1.00
CA ASP A 64 -5.81 -22.11 0.40
C ASP A 64 -4.74 -21.01 0.58
N PHE A 65 -5.00 -20.09 1.51
CA PHE A 65 -4.05 -19.08 1.94
C PHE A 65 -4.16 -18.87 3.46
N GLN A 66 -3.06 -18.44 4.06
CA GLN A 66 -3.01 -18.15 5.48
C GLN A 66 -3.35 -16.67 5.72
N GLU A 67 -4.31 -16.40 6.59
CA GLU A 67 -4.63 -15.04 7.04
C GLU A 67 -3.65 -14.55 8.12
N VAL A 68 -3.50 -13.23 8.19
CA VAL A 68 -2.82 -12.58 9.32
C VAL A 68 -3.74 -12.62 10.53
N SER A 69 -3.44 -13.50 11.47
CA SER A 69 -4.20 -13.64 12.73
C SER A 69 -3.88 -12.52 13.74
N ASN A 70 -2.67 -11.95 13.68
CA ASN A 70 -2.24 -10.86 14.55
C ASN A 70 -1.33 -9.90 13.77
N ILE A 71 -1.85 -8.69 13.53
CA ILE A 71 -1.19 -7.65 12.73
C ILE A 71 0.10 -7.16 13.40
N ASP A 72 0.13 -7.05 14.74
CA ASP A 72 1.31 -6.57 15.45
C ASP A 72 2.46 -7.57 15.36
N ILE A 73 2.16 -8.86 15.51
CA ILE A 73 3.14 -9.94 15.34
C ILE A 73 3.68 -9.92 13.90
N PHE A 74 2.79 -9.90 12.90
CA PHE A 74 3.17 -9.85 11.50
C PHE A 74 4.09 -8.65 11.19
N ASN A 75 3.70 -7.45 11.62
CA ASN A 75 4.51 -6.25 11.41
C ASN A 75 5.87 -6.34 12.11
N LYS A 76 5.93 -6.91 13.33
CA LYS A 76 7.18 -7.04 14.08
C LYS A 76 8.13 -8.06 13.45
N GLU A 77 7.61 -9.18 12.97
CA GLU A 77 8.38 -10.19 12.24
C GLU A 77 8.95 -9.61 10.94
N ASN A 78 8.13 -8.88 10.18
CA ASN A 78 8.55 -8.20 8.96
C ASN A 78 9.59 -7.11 9.21
N TYR A 79 9.48 -6.36 10.31
CA TYR A 79 10.52 -5.43 10.72
C TYR A 79 11.84 -6.17 10.99
N VAL A 80 11.83 -7.25 11.78
CA VAL A 80 13.04 -8.02 12.10
C VAL A 80 13.67 -8.62 10.84
N LYS A 81 12.86 -9.13 9.91
CA LYS A 81 13.27 -9.67 8.61
C LYS A 81 14.01 -8.62 7.76
N ASN A 82 13.52 -7.38 7.75
CA ASN A 82 13.99 -6.36 6.80
C ASN A 82 14.92 -5.30 7.39
N LYS A 83 15.07 -5.18 8.72
CA LYS A 83 15.82 -4.07 9.39
C LYS A 83 17.25 -3.84 8.87
N ASN A 84 17.92 -4.89 8.38
CA ASN A 84 19.31 -4.83 7.92
C ASN A 84 19.45 -4.73 6.39
N ARG A 85 18.34 -4.83 5.64
CA ARG A 85 18.39 -4.76 4.18
C ARG A 85 18.82 -3.38 3.69
N HIS A 86 19.34 -3.30 2.48
CA HIS A 86 19.70 -2.04 1.85
C HIS A 86 18.50 -1.43 1.12
N ILE A 87 18.42 -0.09 1.08
CA ILE A 87 17.30 0.60 0.42
C ILE A 87 17.23 0.28 -1.08
N ALA A 88 18.36 0.06 -1.75
CA ALA A 88 18.39 -0.33 -3.16
C ALA A 88 17.74 -1.70 -3.42
N GLU A 89 17.93 -2.67 -2.52
CA GLU A 89 17.29 -3.99 -2.59
C GLU A 89 15.79 -3.86 -2.37
N LEU A 90 15.38 -3.08 -1.36
CA LEU A 90 13.97 -2.84 -1.06
C LEU A 90 13.26 -2.10 -2.20
N GLN A 91 13.93 -1.14 -2.85
CA GLN A 91 13.41 -0.45 -4.02
C GLN A 91 13.20 -1.41 -5.20
N HIS A 92 14.17 -2.29 -5.47
CA HIS A 92 14.03 -3.29 -6.52
C HIS A 92 12.83 -4.20 -6.25
N ASP A 93 12.77 -4.78 -5.05
CA ASP A 93 11.75 -5.75 -4.68
C ASP A 93 10.34 -5.16 -4.67
N ILE A 94 10.15 -3.93 -4.16
CA ILE A 94 8.81 -3.32 -4.13
C ILE A 94 8.30 -3.03 -5.54
N ILE A 95 9.19 -2.66 -6.48
CA ILE A 95 8.82 -2.47 -7.89
C ILE A 95 8.45 -3.83 -8.52
N VAL A 96 9.20 -4.89 -8.24
CA VAL A 96 8.85 -6.25 -8.69
C VAL A 96 7.48 -6.65 -8.15
N GLU A 97 7.24 -6.46 -6.85
CA GLU A 97 5.99 -6.81 -6.20
C GLU A 97 4.79 -6.00 -6.72
N LEU A 98 4.95 -4.71 -6.99
CA LEU A 98 3.91 -3.90 -7.64
C LEU A 98 3.60 -4.40 -9.06
N ASN A 99 4.61 -4.83 -9.81
CA ASN A 99 4.40 -5.44 -11.14
C ASN A 99 3.68 -6.78 -11.07
N GLU A 100 4.03 -7.64 -10.12
CA GLU A 100 3.31 -8.90 -9.89
C GLU A 100 1.88 -8.66 -9.36
N TYR A 101 1.68 -7.61 -8.55
CA TYR A 101 0.34 -7.20 -8.11
C TYR A 101 -0.54 -6.78 -9.29
N LYS A 102 0.01 -6.00 -10.25
CA LYS A 102 -0.70 -5.66 -11.49
C LYS A 102 -1.13 -6.91 -12.25
N LYS A 103 -0.31 -7.96 -12.30
CA LYS A 103 -0.68 -9.26 -12.90
C LYS A 103 -1.79 -9.96 -12.11
N ALA A 104 -1.74 -9.93 -10.77
CA ALA A 104 -2.81 -10.49 -9.93
C ALA A 104 -4.15 -9.77 -10.15
N VAL A 105 -4.14 -8.44 -10.31
CA VAL A 105 -5.34 -7.64 -10.62
C VAL A 105 -5.96 -8.06 -11.97
N LEU A 106 -5.14 -8.40 -12.96
CA LEU A 106 -5.60 -8.85 -14.28
C LEU A 106 -6.32 -10.22 -14.28
N LEU A 107 -6.25 -10.97 -13.18
CA LEU A 107 -6.99 -12.23 -13.03
C LEU A 107 -8.50 -12.03 -12.79
N TYR A 108 -8.91 -10.78 -12.50
CA TYR A 108 -10.29 -10.45 -12.15
C TYR A 108 -10.95 -9.62 -13.24
N SER A 109 -12.24 -9.83 -13.44
CA SER A 109 -13.05 -8.97 -14.30
C SER A 109 -13.52 -7.71 -13.56
N ASP A 110 -13.95 -6.69 -14.31
CA ASP A 110 -14.59 -5.49 -13.72
C ASP A 110 -15.85 -5.82 -12.90
N ALA A 111 -16.52 -6.94 -13.21
CA ALA A 111 -17.66 -7.43 -12.42
C ALA A 111 -17.18 -8.02 -11.08
N ASP A 112 -16.09 -8.80 -11.08
CA ASP A 112 -15.50 -9.34 -9.85
C ASP A 112 -15.06 -8.24 -8.89
N LEU A 113 -14.57 -7.13 -9.43
CA LEU A 113 -14.16 -5.98 -8.63
C LEU A 113 -15.28 -5.44 -7.72
N LYS A 114 -16.55 -5.65 -8.06
CA LYS A 114 -17.72 -5.21 -7.27
C LYS A 114 -18.18 -6.23 -6.22
N ARG A 115 -17.62 -7.42 -6.23
CA ARG A 115 -17.98 -8.50 -5.29
C ARG A 115 -17.55 -8.17 -3.86
N LYS A 116 -18.39 -8.58 -2.92
CA LYS A 116 -18.19 -8.45 -1.45
C LYS A 116 -18.14 -9.81 -0.75
N ASP A 117 -18.32 -10.89 -1.50
CA ASP A 117 -18.43 -12.27 -1.04
C ASP A 117 -17.10 -13.02 -1.12
N LEU A 118 -16.05 -12.40 -1.68
CA LEU A 118 -14.72 -12.99 -1.74
C LEU A 118 -14.07 -12.98 -0.34
N PRO A 119 -13.24 -13.98 0.00
CA PRO A 119 -12.65 -14.12 1.33
C PRO A 119 -11.46 -13.16 1.50
N ILE A 120 -11.70 -11.86 1.38
CA ILE A 120 -10.67 -10.81 1.48
C ILE A 120 -10.48 -10.32 2.92
N GLY A 121 -11.30 -10.80 3.87
CA GLY A 121 -11.26 -10.39 5.27
C GLY A 121 -11.99 -9.07 5.57
N PHE A 122 -12.69 -8.50 4.58
CA PHE A 122 -13.43 -7.25 4.70
C PHE A 122 -14.82 -7.38 4.08
N SER A 123 -15.77 -6.54 4.52
CA SER A 123 -17.16 -6.50 4.04
C SER A 123 -17.40 -5.56 2.85
N PHE A 124 -16.33 -4.98 2.28
CA PHE A 124 -16.40 -4.07 1.15
C PHE A 124 -16.00 -4.75 -0.17
N GLU A 125 -16.10 -4.01 -1.28
CA GLU A 125 -15.82 -4.54 -2.61
C GLU A 125 -14.34 -4.90 -2.82
N LEU A 126 -14.06 -5.92 -3.62
CA LEU A 126 -12.71 -6.36 -3.98
C LEU A 126 -11.80 -5.22 -4.47
N TRP A 127 -12.31 -4.28 -5.27
CA TRP A 127 -11.49 -3.16 -5.73
C TRP A 127 -10.95 -2.30 -4.57
N ARG A 128 -11.69 -2.18 -3.47
CA ARG A 128 -11.18 -1.45 -2.29
C ARG A 128 -10.07 -2.21 -1.63
N TYR A 129 -10.18 -3.53 -1.52
CA TYR A 129 -9.10 -4.33 -0.96
C TYR A 129 -7.81 -4.17 -1.78
N MET A 130 -7.91 -4.27 -3.11
CA MET A 130 -6.76 -4.12 -4.00
C MET A 130 -6.06 -2.77 -3.83
N VAL A 131 -6.84 -1.70 -3.79
CA VAL A 131 -6.35 -0.32 -3.64
C VAL A 131 -5.93 0.00 -2.21
N MET A 132 -6.48 -0.71 -1.21
CA MET A 132 -6.15 -0.51 0.19
C MET A 132 -4.66 -0.75 0.40
N ASP A 133 -4.20 -1.97 0.14
CA ASP A 133 -2.84 -2.40 0.44
C ASP A 133 -1.80 -1.86 -0.54
N THR A 134 -2.18 -1.61 -1.80
CA THR A 134 -1.23 -1.17 -2.83
C THR A 134 -1.15 0.34 -3.02
N VAL A 135 -2.16 1.09 -2.60
CA VAL A 135 -2.22 2.53 -2.88
C VAL A 135 -2.49 3.33 -1.60
N THR A 136 -3.68 3.19 -0.99
CA THR A 136 -4.06 4.09 0.12
C THR A 136 -3.19 3.91 1.36
N HIS A 137 -2.87 2.67 1.73
CA HIS A 137 -1.98 2.34 2.84
C HIS A 137 -0.56 2.87 2.60
N PRO A 138 0.09 2.61 1.45
CA PRO A 138 1.32 3.30 1.05
C PRO A 138 1.25 4.82 1.19
N ILE A 139 0.26 5.49 0.59
CA ILE A 139 0.17 6.96 0.64
C ILE A 139 0.08 7.45 2.09
N MET A 140 -0.70 6.79 2.94
CA MET A 140 -0.80 7.14 4.37
C MET A 140 0.55 7.06 5.07
N HIS A 141 1.36 6.03 4.81
CA HIS A 141 2.70 5.92 5.38
C HIS A 141 3.67 6.99 4.83
N LEU A 142 3.62 7.26 3.53
CA LEU A 142 4.44 8.32 2.93
C LEU A 142 4.08 9.69 3.53
N LEU A 143 2.78 10.01 3.64
CA LEU A 143 2.27 11.24 4.24
C LEU A 143 2.72 11.37 5.71
N TYR A 144 2.53 10.31 6.51
CA TYR A 144 2.96 10.32 7.91
C TYR A 144 4.47 10.58 8.03
N TYR A 145 5.28 9.94 7.18
CA TYR A 145 6.73 10.14 7.21
C TYR A 145 7.14 11.55 6.78
N LEU A 146 6.51 12.10 5.73
CA LEU A 146 6.72 13.49 5.30
C LEU A 146 6.38 14.48 6.41
N LEU A 147 5.29 14.24 7.16
CA LEU A 147 4.91 15.04 8.31
C LEU A 147 5.95 14.95 9.43
N LYS A 148 6.38 13.72 9.77
CA LYS A 148 7.39 13.42 10.79
C LYS A 148 8.74 14.09 10.53
N THR A 149 9.11 14.27 9.26
CA THR A 149 10.37 14.91 8.85
C THR A 149 10.17 16.32 8.28
N GLU A 150 9.04 16.95 8.59
CA GLU A 150 8.76 18.36 8.30
C GLU A 150 8.81 18.75 6.80
N LYS A 151 8.57 17.80 5.89
CA LYS A 151 8.51 18.03 4.44
C LYS A 151 7.11 18.46 4.00
N TYR A 152 6.59 19.54 4.61
CA TYR A 152 5.20 19.97 4.47
C TYR A 152 4.77 20.26 3.03
N GLU A 153 5.63 20.88 2.22
CA GLU A 153 5.30 21.17 0.81
C GLU A 153 5.07 19.89 -0.01
N LEU A 154 5.83 18.82 0.28
CA LEU A 154 5.64 17.52 -0.35
C LEU A 154 4.41 16.80 0.22
N PHE A 155 4.16 16.94 1.52
CA PHE A 155 2.95 16.43 2.16
C PHE A 155 1.69 16.97 1.49
N PHE A 156 1.56 18.30 1.35
CA PHE A 156 0.38 18.91 0.73
C PHE A 156 0.22 18.53 -0.74
N ARG A 157 1.31 18.47 -1.50
CA ARG A 157 1.27 18.01 -2.89
C ARG A 157 0.79 16.56 -3.02
N LEU A 158 1.22 15.67 -2.13
CA LEU A 158 0.79 14.28 -2.16
C LEU A 158 -0.68 14.12 -1.73
N CYS A 159 -1.14 14.91 -0.76
CA CYS A 159 -2.56 14.99 -0.40
C CYS A 159 -3.42 15.47 -1.58
N GLU A 160 -3.01 16.53 -2.26
CA GLU A 160 -3.73 17.08 -3.41
C GLU A 160 -3.82 16.07 -4.56
N LYS A 161 -2.68 15.43 -4.89
CA LYS A 161 -2.59 14.41 -5.94
C LYS A 161 -3.59 13.26 -5.74
N HIS A 162 -3.76 12.79 -4.51
CA HIS A 162 -4.55 11.59 -4.20
C HIS A 162 -5.93 11.86 -3.61
N ASN A 163 -6.33 13.13 -3.54
CA ASN A 163 -7.58 13.55 -2.92
C ASN A 163 -8.81 12.84 -3.51
N GLU A 164 -8.91 12.79 -4.85
CA GLU A 164 -10.04 12.13 -5.52
C GLU A 164 -10.10 10.64 -5.21
N LEU A 165 -8.95 9.96 -5.18
CA LEU A 165 -8.86 8.55 -4.84
C LEU A 165 -9.38 8.29 -3.42
N PHE A 166 -8.99 9.11 -2.44
CA PHE A 166 -9.48 8.98 -1.06
C PHE A 166 -11.00 9.19 -0.95
N TYR A 167 -11.55 10.17 -1.66
CA TYR A 167 -13.01 10.37 -1.73
C TYR A 167 -13.71 9.18 -2.36
N ARG A 168 -13.15 8.61 -3.42
CA ARG A 168 -13.68 7.42 -4.08
C ARG A 168 -13.62 6.20 -3.17
N TYR A 169 -12.49 5.96 -2.52
CA TYR A 169 -12.25 4.86 -1.59
C TYR A 169 -13.24 4.87 -0.41
N SER A 170 -13.57 6.06 0.10
CA SER A 170 -14.53 6.25 1.21
C SER A 170 -16.02 6.27 0.78
N GLU A 171 -16.35 5.91 -0.46
CA GLU A 171 -17.71 5.95 -1.04
C GLU A 171 -18.40 7.30 -1.04
N ARG A 172 -17.66 8.41 -1.01
CA ARG A 172 -18.29 9.73 -0.77
C ARG A 172 -19.20 9.69 0.46
N ASN A 173 -18.76 9.07 1.56
CA ASN A 173 -19.38 9.29 2.87
C ASN A 173 -19.13 10.76 3.29
N GLN A 174 -19.80 11.70 2.63
CA GLN A 174 -19.81 13.13 2.93
C GLN A 174 -20.27 13.40 4.37
N LYS A 175 -20.91 12.42 5.02
CA LYS A 175 -21.30 12.48 6.43
C LYS A 175 -20.12 12.60 7.41
N ARG A 176 -18.87 12.33 7.00
CA ARG A 176 -17.69 12.41 7.89
C ARG A 176 -16.88 13.71 7.80
N PHE A 177 -17.12 14.57 6.81
CA PHE A 177 -16.37 15.82 6.63
C PHE A 177 -17.19 17.10 6.90
N ASN A 178 -18.44 16.97 7.36
CA ASN A 178 -19.12 18.09 8.00
C ASN A 178 -18.53 18.27 9.40
N MET A 179 -17.41 18.98 9.50
CA MET A 179 -17.12 19.72 10.73
C MET A 179 -18.14 20.86 10.79
N GLY A 180 -19.19 20.63 11.57
CA GLY A 180 -20.06 21.70 12.06
C GLY A 180 -19.36 22.54 13.11
#